data_AF-A0A3E0N3I8-F1
#
_entry.id   AF-A0A3E0N3I8-F1
#
_cell.length_a   1.000
_cell.length_b   1.000
_cell.length_c   1.000
_cell.angle_alpha   90.00
_cell.angle_beta   90.00
_cell.angle_gamma   90.00
#
_symmetry.space_group_name_H-M   'P 1'
#
loop_
_entity.id
_entity.type
_entity.pdbx_description
1 polymer ?
#
loop_
_entity_poly.entity_id
_entity_poly.type
_entity_poly.pdbx_seq_one_letter_code
_entity_poly.pdbx_strand_id
1 'polypeptide(L)'
;MTDEIQVEDEMIRAWKNGVNQYKPVFCDKVMEAEGGVVETSLKNLREIVKGGLQVSEIWMGPSANALVRFASGENYLATGFKIGGEGVEVKGLAKFCAEAGLGTVEHIYDYLVSLPADYEGALDLPVAADAPDAQPGDFKVVK
;
A
#
# COMPACT_ATOMS: atom_id res chain seq x y z
N MET A 1 6.38 -9.81 34.68
CA MET A 1 6.63 -9.14 33.40
C MET A 1 6.69 -10.24 32.36
N THR A 2 5.57 -10.54 31.74
CA THR A 2 5.53 -11.43 30.58
C THR A 2 5.98 -10.59 29.39
N ASP A 3 7.19 -10.85 28.89
CA ASP A 3 7.57 -10.47 27.55
C ASP A 3 6.56 -11.13 26.60
N GLU A 4 5.56 -10.36 26.17
CA GLU A 4 4.75 -10.74 25.02
C GLU A 4 5.70 -10.78 23.83
N ILE A 5 6.14 -11.99 23.47
CA ILE A 5 6.83 -12.23 22.21
C ILE A 5 5.83 -11.80 21.13
N GLN A 6 5.99 -10.60 20.60
CA GLN A 6 5.25 -10.16 19.43
C GLN A 6 5.62 -11.12 18.30
N VAL A 7 4.70 -12.04 17.99
CA VAL A 7 4.82 -12.89 16.80
C VAL A 7 4.77 -11.95 15.61
N GLU A 8 5.93 -11.65 15.05
CA GLU A 8 6.04 -10.76 13.91
C GLU A 8 5.21 -11.32 12.75
N ASP A 9 4.32 -10.51 12.19
CA ASP A 9 3.48 -10.87 11.04
C ASP A 9 4.34 -11.39 9.89
N GLU A 10 3.92 -12.50 9.26
CA GLU A 10 4.67 -13.15 8.18
C GLU A 10 4.93 -12.22 6.99
N MET A 11 4.04 -11.28 6.69
CA MET A 11 4.22 -10.28 5.64
C MET A 11 5.26 -9.23 6.01
N ILE A 12 5.36 -8.85 7.28
CA ILE A 12 6.43 -7.96 7.75
C ILE A 12 7.79 -8.67 7.58
N ARG A 13 7.86 -9.96 7.93
CA ARG A 13 9.08 -10.76 7.71
C ARG A 13 9.42 -10.88 6.22
N ALA A 14 8.43 -11.15 5.37
CA ALA A 14 8.63 -11.25 3.92
C ALA A 14 9.14 -9.92 3.33
N TRP A 15 8.55 -8.81 3.75
CA TRP A 15 8.95 -7.46 3.34
C TRP A 15 10.38 -7.11 3.78
N LYS A 16 10.74 -7.36 5.04
CA LYS A 16 12.11 -7.16 5.56
C LYS A 16 13.15 -8.00 4.81
N ASN A 17 12.77 -9.19 4.37
CA ASN A 17 13.63 -10.09 3.58
C ASN A 17 13.64 -9.77 2.08
N GLY A 18 12.96 -8.71 1.63
CA GLY A 18 12.96 -8.30 0.22
C GLY A 18 12.22 -9.27 -0.71
N VAL A 19 11.22 -9.99 -0.20
CA VAL A 19 10.37 -10.84 -1.06
C VAL A 19 9.72 -9.97 -2.13
N ASN A 20 9.88 -10.36 -3.38
CA ASN A 20 9.37 -9.62 -4.54
C ASN A 20 8.35 -10.42 -5.37
N GLN A 21 8.10 -11.67 -4.98
CA GLN A 21 7.13 -12.56 -5.63
C GLN A 21 6.44 -13.42 -4.58
N TYR A 22 5.11 -13.45 -4.61
CA TYR A 22 4.31 -14.36 -3.78
C TYR A 22 2.88 -14.44 -4.31
N LYS A 23 2.09 -15.38 -3.76
CA LYS A 23 0.67 -15.53 -4.07
C LYS A 23 -0.17 -15.14 -2.85
N PRO A 24 -0.83 -13.97 -2.83
CA PRO A 24 -1.61 -13.54 -1.68
C PRO A 24 -2.90 -14.35 -1.55
N VAL A 25 -3.37 -14.48 -0.31
CA VAL A 25 -4.72 -14.96 0.02
C VAL A 25 -5.36 -13.92 0.92
N PHE A 26 -6.59 -13.50 0.60
CA PHE A 26 -7.35 -12.54 1.40
C PHE A 26 -8.80 -13.02 1.52
N CYS A 27 -9.32 -13.15 2.75
CA CYS A 27 -10.67 -13.68 3.03
C CYS A 27 -10.98 -14.97 2.24
N ASP A 28 -10.10 -15.96 2.34
CA ASP A 28 -10.18 -17.26 1.63
C ASP A 28 -10.15 -17.17 0.08
N LYS A 29 -9.94 -15.99 -0.49
CA LYS A 29 -9.79 -15.76 -1.92
C LYS A 29 -8.32 -15.72 -2.30
N VAL A 30 -7.93 -16.61 -3.19
CA VAL A 30 -6.61 -16.58 -3.84
C VAL A 30 -6.55 -15.36 -4.77
N MET A 31 -5.61 -14.45 -4.49
CA MET A 31 -5.43 -13.21 -5.24
C MET A 31 -4.49 -13.40 -6.43
N GLU A 32 -4.29 -12.36 -7.24
CA GLU A 32 -3.32 -12.41 -8.35
C GLU A 32 -1.88 -12.46 -7.81
N ALA A 33 -0.98 -13.16 -8.49
CA ALA A 33 0.39 -13.34 -7.98
C ALA A 33 1.17 -12.02 -8.07
N GLU A 34 1.76 -11.59 -6.97
CA GLU A 34 2.65 -10.44 -6.91
C GLU A 34 3.98 -10.77 -7.57
N GLY A 35 4.57 -9.79 -8.25
CA GLY A 35 5.80 -9.99 -9.03
C GLY A 35 6.34 -8.72 -9.68
N GLY A 36 6.15 -7.56 -9.06
CA GLY A 36 6.65 -6.29 -9.57
C GLY A 36 5.76 -5.59 -10.59
N VAL A 37 4.53 -6.07 -10.82
CA VAL A 37 3.60 -5.47 -11.78
C VAL A 37 2.64 -4.51 -11.07
N VAL A 38 2.70 -3.23 -11.43
CA VAL A 38 1.88 -2.14 -10.86
C VAL A 38 0.39 -2.49 -10.85
N GLU A 39 -0.14 -2.92 -11.99
CA GLU A 39 -1.58 -3.22 -12.13
C GLU A 39 -2.02 -4.39 -11.25
N THR A 40 -1.16 -5.38 -11.04
CA THR A 40 -1.44 -6.50 -10.15
C THR A 40 -1.53 -6.03 -8.70
N SER A 41 -0.57 -5.21 -8.24
CA SER A 41 -0.61 -4.63 -6.89
C SER A 41 -1.83 -3.73 -6.69
N LEU A 42 -2.16 -2.88 -7.67
CA LEU A 42 -3.36 -2.03 -7.62
C LEU A 42 -4.64 -2.86 -7.53
N LYS A 43 -4.78 -3.88 -8.36
CA LYS A 43 -5.96 -4.73 -8.39
C LYS A 43 -6.14 -5.45 -7.06
N ASN A 44 -5.08 -6.05 -6.53
CA ASN A 44 -5.12 -6.77 -5.26
C ASN A 44 -5.46 -5.84 -4.08
N LEU A 45 -4.80 -4.68 -3.99
CA LEU A 45 -5.08 -3.72 -2.92
C LEU A 45 -6.50 -3.15 -2.99
N ARG A 46 -7.00 -2.84 -4.18
CA ARG A 46 -8.40 -2.40 -4.35
C ARG A 46 -9.39 -3.48 -3.93
N GLU A 47 -9.11 -4.75 -4.19
CA GLU A 47 -9.96 -5.84 -3.70
C GLU A 47 -9.96 -5.93 -2.17
N ILE A 48 -8.81 -5.72 -1.53
CA ILE A 48 -8.72 -5.67 -0.05
C ILE A 48 -9.53 -4.49 0.51
N VAL A 49 -9.36 -3.29 -0.05
CA VAL A 49 -10.08 -2.08 0.38
C VAL A 49 -11.60 -2.20 0.13
N LYS A 50 -12.01 -2.79 -1.00
CA LYS A 50 -13.43 -3.14 -1.25
C LYS A 50 -13.98 -4.13 -0.22
N GLY A 51 -13.12 -4.96 0.37
CA GLY A 51 -13.44 -5.84 1.50
C GLY A 51 -13.70 -5.11 2.82
N GLY A 52 -13.50 -3.78 2.85
CA GLY A 52 -13.79 -2.93 4.00
C GLY A 52 -12.56 -2.56 4.83
N LEU A 53 -11.35 -2.97 4.43
CA LEU A 53 -10.13 -2.62 5.16
C LEU A 53 -9.69 -1.19 4.82
N GLN A 54 -9.38 -0.43 5.87
CA GLN A 54 -8.89 0.94 5.76
C GLN A 54 -7.37 0.94 5.88
N VAL A 55 -6.69 1.65 4.98
CA VAL A 55 -5.23 1.82 5.03
C VAL A 55 -4.89 2.70 6.23
N SER A 56 -3.97 2.24 7.07
CA SER A 56 -3.46 2.99 8.22
C SER A 56 -2.08 3.58 7.94
N GLU A 57 -1.17 2.80 7.39
CA GLU A 57 0.20 3.21 7.10
C GLU A 57 0.72 2.52 5.82
N ILE A 58 1.68 3.16 5.17
CA ILE A 58 2.43 2.56 4.06
C ILE A 58 3.91 2.73 4.34
N TRP A 59 4.67 1.64 4.22
CA TRP A 59 6.10 1.59 4.48
C TRP A 59 6.85 1.15 3.23
N MET A 60 7.94 1.84 2.91
CA MET A 60 8.85 1.47 1.82
C MET A 60 10.01 0.64 2.36
N GLY A 61 10.32 -0.46 1.67
CA GLY A 61 11.35 -1.40 2.11
C GLY A 61 12.54 -1.52 1.17
N PRO A 62 13.52 -2.36 1.53
CA PRO A 62 14.84 -2.46 0.89
C PRO A 62 14.84 -2.88 -0.58
N SER A 63 13.73 -3.43 -1.08
CA SER A 63 13.55 -3.79 -2.50
C SER A 63 12.69 -2.79 -3.29
N ALA A 64 12.50 -1.58 -2.75
CA ALA A 64 11.57 -0.56 -3.23
C ALA A 64 10.09 -1.00 -3.24
N ASN A 65 9.74 -2.09 -2.56
CA ASN A 65 8.36 -2.57 -2.42
C ASN A 65 7.64 -1.84 -1.27
N ALA A 66 6.31 -1.74 -1.37
CA ALA A 66 5.48 -1.10 -0.36
C ALA A 66 4.80 -2.15 0.54
N LEU A 67 4.97 -2.04 1.85
CA LEU A 67 4.16 -2.73 2.84
C LEU A 67 2.99 -1.83 3.22
N VAL A 68 1.77 -2.25 2.88
CA VAL A 68 0.53 -1.55 3.24
C VAL A 68 -0.03 -2.19 4.50
N ARG A 69 -0.22 -1.37 5.54
CA ARG A 69 -0.81 -1.78 6.81
C ARG A 69 -2.24 -1.29 6.87
N PHE A 70 -3.13 -2.14 7.36
CA PHE A 70 -4.54 -1.81 7.52
C PHE A 70 -4.88 -1.58 8.99
N ALA A 71 -5.91 -0.77 9.26
CA ALA A 71 -6.35 -0.43 10.61
C ALA A 71 -6.81 -1.66 11.43
N SER A 72 -7.19 -2.74 10.76
CA SER A 72 -7.57 -4.02 11.36
C SER A 72 -6.38 -4.88 11.80
N GLY A 73 -5.15 -4.51 11.40
CA GLY A 73 -3.90 -5.17 11.79
C GLY A 73 -3.25 -6.01 10.68
N GLU A 74 -3.99 -6.34 9.63
CA GLU A 74 -3.49 -7.04 8.46
C GLU A 74 -2.45 -6.21 7.71
N ASN A 75 -1.53 -6.91 7.06
CA ASN A 75 -0.46 -6.33 6.27
C ASN A 75 -0.46 -6.94 4.86
N TYR A 76 -0.14 -6.13 3.86
CA TYR A 76 -0.06 -6.56 2.47
C TYR A 76 1.23 -6.06 1.83
N LEU A 77 1.96 -6.94 1.15
CA LEU A 77 3.18 -6.58 0.44
C LEU A 77 2.87 -6.30 -1.04
N ALA A 78 2.87 -5.03 -1.42
CA ALA A 78 2.71 -4.59 -2.80
C ALA A 78 4.07 -4.44 -3.48
N THR A 79 4.35 -5.33 -4.44
CA THR A 79 5.67 -5.44 -5.08
C THR A 79 5.83 -4.57 -6.32
N GLY A 80 4.73 -4.09 -6.89
CA GLY A 80 4.74 -3.30 -8.13
C GLY A 80 5.02 -1.81 -7.95
N PHE A 81 5.10 -1.31 -6.73
CA PHE A 81 5.33 0.11 -6.47
C PHE A 81 6.81 0.43 -6.25
N LYS A 82 7.15 1.71 -6.43
CA LYS A 82 8.48 2.31 -6.19
C LYS A 82 8.29 3.78 -5.82
N ILE A 83 9.38 4.41 -5.41
CA ILE A 83 9.50 5.85 -5.13
C ILE A 83 10.79 6.41 -5.74
N GLY A 84 11.00 7.72 -5.63
CA GLY A 84 12.25 8.37 -6.02
C GLY A 84 12.55 8.36 -7.51
N GLY A 85 11.62 8.92 -8.27
CA GLY A 85 11.73 9.11 -9.70
C GLY A 85 10.37 9.29 -10.35
N GLU A 86 10.36 9.57 -11.64
CA GLU A 86 9.12 9.58 -12.42
C GLU A 86 8.88 8.18 -13.00
N GLY A 87 7.68 7.63 -12.79
CA GLY A 87 7.40 6.27 -13.25
C GLY A 87 5.95 5.86 -13.07
N VAL A 88 5.56 4.79 -13.75
CA VAL A 88 4.23 4.19 -13.61
C VAL A 88 4.05 3.59 -12.22
N GLU A 89 5.13 3.11 -11.61
CA GLU A 89 5.16 2.57 -10.26
C GLU A 89 4.83 3.64 -9.21
N VAL A 90 5.43 4.83 -9.35
CA VAL A 90 5.19 5.97 -8.45
C VAL A 90 3.78 6.53 -8.63
N LYS A 91 3.34 6.68 -9.89
CA LYS A 91 1.96 7.12 -10.21
C LYS A 91 0.91 6.14 -9.70
N GLY A 92 1.20 4.84 -9.81
CA GLY A 92 0.34 3.77 -9.31
C GLY A 92 0.16 3.88 -7.79
N LEU A 93 1.25 4.02 -7.05
CA LEU A 93 1.20 4.20 -5.60
C LEU A 93 0.45 5.48 -5.21
N ALA A 94 0.74 6.61 -5.87
CA ALA A 94 0.04 7.88 -5.61
C ALA A 94 -1.47 7.77 -5.82
N LYS A 95 -1.88 7.11 -6.91
CA LYS A 95 -3.29 6.87 -7.22
C LYS A 95 -3.96 6.00 -6.16
N PHE A 96 -3.31 4.93 -5.72
CA PHE A 96 -3.82 4.08 -4.66
C PHE A 96 -3.99 4.85 -3.34
N CYS A 97 -2.97 5.60 -2.92
CA CYS A 97 -3.02 6.41 -1.70
C CYS A 97 -4.17 7.43 -1.74
N ALA A 98 -4.40 8.08 -2.87
CA ALA A 98 -5.51 9.01 -3.04
C ALA A 98 -6.88 8.29 -3.00
N GLU A 99 -7.00 7.13 -3.64
CA GLU A 99 -8.21 6.28 -3.56
C GLU A 99 -8.48 5.81 -2.12
N ALA A 100 -7.42 5.65 -1.31
CA ALA A 100 -7.51 5.32 0.11
C ALA A 100 -7.78 6.55 1.01
N GLY A 101 -7.93 7.75 0.45
CA GLY A 101 -8.23 8.97 1.20
C GLY A 101 -7.02 9.64 1.88
N LEU A 102 -5.79 9.29 1.47
CA LEU A 102 -4.56 9.78 2.10
C LEU A 102 -4.03 11.11 1.52
N GLY A 103 -4.81 11.77 0.66
CA GLY A 103 -4.43 13.02 0.00
C GLY A 103 -4.86 13.08 -1.47
N THR A 104 -4.47 14.16 -2.17
CA THR A 104 -4.65 14.27 -3.63
C THR A 104 -3.57 13.52 -4.38
N VAL A 105 -3.87 13.02 -5.59
CA VAL A 105 -2.91 12.29 -6.42
C VAL A 105 -1.67 13.14 -6.69
N GLU A 106 -1.85 14.43 -6.99
CA GLU A 106 -0.77 15.36 -7.31
C GLU A 106 0.17 15.57 -6.12
N HIS A 107 -0.36 15.88 -4.94
CA HIS A 107 0.48 16.10 -3.75
C HIS A 107 1.20 14.82 -3.33
N ILE A 108 0.52 13.67 -3.38
CA ILE A 108 1.16 12.40 -3.05
C ILE A 108 2.23 12.07 -4.08
N TYR A 109 1.96 12.26 -5.38
CA TYR A 109 2.93 12.00 -6.43
C TYR A 109 4.18 12.86 -6.26
N ASP A 110 4.02 14.17 -6.07
CA ASP A 110 5.15 15.09 -5.86
C ASP A 110 5.98 14.69 -4.63
N TYR A 111 5.31 14.30 -3.53
CA TYR A 111 5.97 13.76 -2.35
C TYR A 111 6.78 12.49 -2.67
N LEU A 112 6.17 11.48 -3.31
CA LEU A 112 6.84 10.21 -3.61
C LEU A 112 8.01 10.37 -4.61
N VAL A 113 7.91 11.32 -5.54
CA VAL A 113 9.00 11.67 -6.47
C VAL A 113 10.15 12.35 -5.73
N SER A 114 9.86 13.15 -4.70
CA SER A 114 10.88 13.89 -3.93
C SER A 114 11.71 13.01 -2.99
N LEU A 115 11.21 11.83 -2.64
CA LEU A 115 11.94 10.89 -1.79
C LEU A 115 13.14 10.28 -2.53
N PRO A 116 14.23 9.93 -1.85
CA PRO A 116 15.28 9.09 -2.43
C PRO A 116 14.73 7.74 -2.93
N ALA A 117 15.27 7.21 -4.04
CA ALA A 117 14.84 5.92 -4.58
C ALA A 117 15.15 4.74 -3.64
N ASP A 118 16.10 4.92 -2.74
CA ASP A 118 16.54 4.00 -1.69
C ASP A 118 15.95 4.33 -0.31
N TYR A 119 14.94 5.21 -0.25
CA TYR A 119 14.29 5.53 1.01
C TYR A 119 13.57 4.30 1.59
N GLU A 120 13.85 4.04 2.86
CA GLU A 120 13.22 3.00 3.66
C GLU A 120 12.55 3.64 4.88
N GLY A 121 11.28 3.30 5.11
CA GLY A 121 10.52 3.84 6.24
C GLY A 121 9.05 4.08 5.93
N ALA A 122 8.34 4.57 6.95
CA ALA A 122 6.94 4.96 6.85
C ALA A 122 6.79 6.23 6.01
N LEU A 123 5.88 6.20 5.03
CA LEU A 123 5.53 7.37 4.25
C LEU A 123 4.73 8.36 5.11
N ASP A 124 5.25 9.58 5.23
CA ASP A 124 4.57 10.71 5.86
C ASP A 124 3.65 11.36 4.82
N LEU A 125 2.58 10.64 4.48
CA LEU A 125 1.65 11.09 3.44
C LEU A 125 0.89 12.33 3.92
N PRO A 126 0.80 13.37 3.08
CA PRO A 126 0.14 14.61 3.47
C PRO A 126 -1.37 14.34 3.62
N VAL A 127 -1.83 14.20 4.87
CA VAL A 127 -3.26 14.20 5.18
C VAL A 127 -3.82 15.51 4.64
N ALA A 128 -4.60 15.45 3.56
CA ALA A 128 -5.09 16.65 2.92
C ALA A 128 -5.95 17.44 3.92
N ALA A 129 -5.53 18.66 4.26
CA ALA A 129 -6.32 19.61 5.04
C ALA A 129 -7.69 19.89 4.38
N ASP A 130 -7.76 19.64 3.07
CA ASP A 130 -8.93 19.84 2.23
C ASP A 130 -9.45 18.52 1.62
N ALA A 131 -9.18 17.35 2.22
CA ALA A 131 -9.85 16.12 1.78
C ALA A 131 -11.36 16.37 1.85
N PRO A 132 -12.09 16.51 0.73
CA PRO A 132 -13.53 16.63 0.79
C PRO A 132 -13.99 15.32 1.41
N ASP A 133 -14.64 15.39 2.58
CA ASP A 133 -15.14 14.26 3.37
C ASP A 133 -15.19 13.00 2.50
N ALA A 134 -14.12 12.19 2.54
CA ALA A 134 -14.10 10.92 1.83
C ALA A 134 -15.08 10.03 2.58
N GLN A 135 -16.37 10.20 2.28
CA GLN A 135 -17.41 9.38 2.84
C GLN A 135 -17.09 7.95 2.41
N PRO A 136 -17.00 7.00 3.36
CA PRO A 136 -16.85 5.60 3.02
C PRO A 136 -18.14 5.19 2.32
N GLY A 137 -18.17 5.14 0.98
CA GLY A 137 -19.42 4.82 0.31
C GLY A 137 -19.49 4.82 -1.21
N ASP A 138 -18.74 5.64 -1.95
CA ASP A 138 -19.05 5.80 -3.38
C ASP A 138 -18.26 4.90 -4.33
N PHE A 139 -18.32 3.59 -4.08
CA PHE A 139 -18.15 2.61 -5.16
C PHE A 139 -19.46 2.52 -5.96
N LYS A 140 -19.60 3.37 -6.99
CA LYS A 140 -20.64 3.14 -8.00
C LYS A 140 -20.33 1.87 -8.78
N VAL A 141 -21.00 0.78 -8.41
CA VAL A 141 -21.16 -0.39 -9.26
C VAL A 141 -21.93 0.06 -10.50
N VAL A 142 -21.23 0.16 -11.63
CA VAL A 142 -21.89 0.32 -12.93
C VAL A 142 -22.52 -1.04 -13.25
N LYS A 143 -23.85 -1.06 -13.32
CA LYS A 143 -24.65 -2.20 -13.79
C LYS A 143 -24.47 -2.43 -15.29
#